data_AF-A0A351J0H7-F1
#
_entry.id   AF-A0A351J0H7-F1
#
_cell.length_a   1.000
_cell.length_b   1.000
_cell.length_c   1.000
_cell.angle_alpha   90.00
_cell.angle_beta   90.00
_cell.angle_gamma   90.00
#
_symmetry.space_group_name_H-M   'P 1'
#
loop_
_entity.id
_entity.type
_entity.pdbx_description
1 polymer ?
#
loop_
_entity_poly.entity_id
_entity_poly.type
_entity_poly.pdbx_seq_one_letter_code
_entity_poly.pdbx_strand_id
1 'polypeptide(L)' 'MPGYNDPVIMAAGAFTQGSSIELSADGPIRPPYIAFLQGGLTYESGKLAILSTCNLMKEV' A
#
# COMPACT_ATOMS: atom_id res chain seq x y z
N MET A 1 -13.16 3.22 4.87
CA MET A 1 -13.59 2.37 3.74
C MET A 1 -14.85 1.62 4.15
N PRO A 2 -15.88 1.49 3.30
CA PRO A 2 -17.12 0.81 3.67
C PRO A 2 -16.86 -0.62 4.14
N GLY A 3 -17.48 -1.04 5.24
CA GLY A 3 -17.36 -2.40 5.79
C GLY A 3 -16.18 -2.63 6.74
N TYR A 4 -15.31 -1.64 6.96
CA TYR A 4 -14.22 -1.73 7.96
C TYR A 4 -14.64 -1.09 9.28
N ASN A 5 -14.34 -1.77 10.40
CA ASN A 5 -14.66 -1.28 11.75
C ASN A 5 -13.82 -0.07 12.16
N ASP A 6 -12.59 -0.01 11.68
CA ASP A 6 -11.65 1.07 11.95
C ASP A 6 -11.42 1.89 10.66
N PRO A 7 -11.01 3.17 10.77
CA PRO A 7 -10.51 3.91 9.62
C PRO A 7 -9.36 3.16 8.96
N VAL A 8 -9.33 3.16 7.63
CA VAL A 8 -8.30 2.49 6.82
C VAL A 8 -7.68 3.52 5.90
N ILE A 9 -6.35 3.49 5.81
CA ILE A 9 -5.59 4.19 4.77
C ILE A 9 -5.26 3.20 3.65
N MET A 10 -5.31 3.66 2.40
CA MET A 10 -5.01 2.83 1.23
C MET A 10 -4.26 3.65 0.18
N ALA A 11 -3.14 3.11 -0.29
CA ALA A 11 -2.44 3.52 -1.50
C ALA A 11 -2.87 2.58 -2.64
N ALA A 12 -3.64 3.10 -3.60
CA ALA A 12 -4.22 2.36 -4.72
C ALA A 12 -4.02 3.10 -6.05
N GLY A 13 -2.76 3.36 -6.41
CA GLY A 13 -2.38 4.00 -7.67
C GLY A 13 -2.48 3.03 -8.86
N ALA A 14 -3.62 2.37 -9.00
CA ALA A 14 -3.88 1.33 -9.99
C ALA A 14 -4.60 1.88 -11.23
N PHE A 15 -4.39 1.24 -12.37
CA PHE A 15 -5.13 1.51 -13.61
C PHE A 15 -6.59 1.12 -13.47
N THR A 16 -6.86 -0.04 -12.84
CA THR A 16 -8.23 -0.47 -12.54
C THR A 16 -8.57 -0.16 -11.09
N GLN A 17 -9.67 0.56 -10.85
CA GLN A 17 -10.08 0.96 -9.51
C GLN A 17 -10.31 -0.26 -8.60
N GLY A 18 -9.66 -0.26 -7.44
CA GLY A 18 -9.77 -1.34 -6.45
C GLY A 18 -8.96 -2.60 -6.78
N SER A 19 -8.08 -2.55 -7.79
CA SER A 19 -7.20 -3.66 -8.12
C SER A 19 -6.13 -3.89 -7.03
N SER A 20 -6.08 -5.10 -6.50
CA SER A 20 -5.05 -5.55 -5.55
C SER A 20 -3.99 -6.46 -6.19
N ILE A 21 -4.14 -6.78 -7.48
CA ILE A 21 -3.08 -7.44 -8.27
C ILE A 21 -2.05 -6.42 -8.76
N GLU A 22 -2.49 -5.19 -8.97
CA GLU A 22 -1.61 -4.03 -9.11
C GLU A 22 -1.04 -3.64 -7.75
N LEU A 23 0.10 -2.95 -7.77
CA LEU A 23 0.80 -2.58 -6.55
C LEU A 23 -0.11 -1.72 -5.66
N SER A 24 -0.33 -2.20 -4.44
CA SER A 24 -1.17 -1.53 -3.45
C SER A 24 -0.64 -1.76 -2.03
N ALA A 25 -0.97 -0.85 -1.14
CA ALA A 25 -0.72 -1.01 0.29
C ALA A 25 -1.82 -0.36 1.11
N ASP A 26 -2.32 -1.06 2.12
CA ASP A 26 -3.39 -0.57 2.99
C ASP A 26 -3.25 -1.11 4.42
N GLY A 27 -3.95 -0.48 5.36
CA GLY A 27 -3.93 -0.92 6.75
C GLY A 27 -4.89 -0.12 7.61
N PRO A 28 -5.40 -0.72 8.71
CA PRO A 28 -6.24 0.00 9.64
C PRO A 28 -5.41 0.98 10.48
N ILE A 29 -5.95 2.17 10.69
CA ILE A 29 -5.34 3.23 11.51
C ILE A 29 -5.58 2.92 12.99
N ARG A 30 -5.00 1.83 13.47
CA ARG A 30 -5.00 1.44 14.89
C ARG A 30 -3.75 0.64 15.24
N PRO A 31 -3.33 0.60 16.52
CA PRO A 31 -2.23 -0.25 16.96
C PRO A 31 -2.41 -1.73 16.57
N PRO A 32 -1.33 -2.43 16.17
CA PRO A 32 0.06 -1.97 16.08
C PRO A 32 0.45 -1.33 14.73
N TYR A 33 -0.49 -0.65 14.05
CA TYR A 33 -0.30 0.09 12.79
C TYR A 33 0.32 -0.74 11.66
N ILE A 34 -0.23 -1.94 11.45
CA ILE A 34 0.23 -2.87 10.42
C ILE A 34 -0.26 -2.39 9.05
N ALA A 35 0.67 -2.27 8.10
CA ALA A 35 0.37 -2.13 6.69
C ALA A 35 0.54 -3.48 5.97
N PHE A 36 -0.40 -3.77 5.08
CA PHE A 36 -0.38 -4.91 4.17
C PHE A 36 0.02 -4.40 2.79
N LEU A 37 1.15 -4.88 2.28
CA LEU A 37 1.64 -4.56 0.94
C LEU A 37 1.47 -5.78 0.04
N GLN A 38 0.89 -5.59 -1.13
CA GLN A 38 0.53 -6.67 -2.05
C GLN A 38 0.50 -6.19 -3.50
N GLY A 39 0.45 -7.17 -4.41
CA GLY A 39 0.40 -6.91 -5.84
C GLY A 39 1.70 -6.34 -6.41
N GLY A 40 1.63 -5.95 -7.68
CA GLY A 40 2.76 -5.56 -8.51
C GLY A 40 2.76 -6.39 -9.78
N LEU A 41 2.27 -5.81 -10.87
CA LEU A 41 2.16 -6.50 -12.18
C LEU A 41 3.54 -6.96 -12.68
N THR A 42 4.58 -6.21 -12.33
CA THR A 42 5.97 -6.56 -12.61
C THR A 42 6.79 -6.47 -11.33
N TYR A 43 7.78 -7.34 -11.21
CA TYR A 43 8.70 -7.34 -10.08
C TYR A 43 9.42 -6.00 -9.92
N GLU A 44 9.80 -5.38 -11.03
CA GLU A 44 10.49 -4.11 -11.08
C GLU A 44 9.65 -3.00 -10.45
N SER A 45 8.34 -2.94 -10.75
CA SER A 45 7.43 -1.94 -10.19
C SER A 45 7.32 -2.07 -8.66
N GLY A 46 7.16 -3.29 -8.15
CA GLY A 46 7.10 -3.55 -6.71
C GLY A 46 8.42 -3.23 -6.01
N LYS A 47 9.55 -3.61 -6.60
CA LYS A 47 10.88 -3.31 -6.07
C LYS A 47 11.14 -1.80 -6.01
N LEU A 48 10.84 -1.08 -7.09
CA LEU A 48 11.02 0.38 -7.15
C LEU A 48 10.16 1.10 -6.11
N ALA A 49 8.92 0.64 -5.91
CA ALA A 49 8.05 1.23 -4.90
C ALA A 49 8.59 1.02 -3.48
N ILE A 50 8.99 -0.20 -3.13
CA ILE A 50 9.57 -0.47 -1.80
C ILE A 50 10.83 0.38 -1.58
N LEU A 51 11.73 0.46 -2.55
CA LEU A 51 12.94 1.28 -2.45
C LEU A 51 12.60 2.77 -2.28
N SER A 52 11.65 3.29 -3.06
CA SER A 52 11.20 4.67 -2.97
C SER A 52 10.59 4.97 -1.60
N THR A 53 9.73 4.08 -1.08
CA THR A 53 9.13 4.22 0.26
C THR A 53 10.19 4.19 1.35
N CYS A 54 11.15 3.25 1.30
CA CYS A 54 12.23 3.19 2.27
C CYS A 54 13.14 4.43 2.23
N ASN A 55 13.36 5.02 1.06
CA ASN A 55 14.12 6.27 0.96
C ASN A 55 13.33 7.44 1.58
N LEU A 56 12.05 7.59 1.23
CA LEU A 56 11.19 8.61 1.82
C LEU A 56 11.16 8.51 3.35
N MET A 57 10.97 7.30 3.89
CA MET A 57 10.91 7.07 5.34
C MET A 57 12.22 7.37 6.09
N LYS A 58 13.37 7.42 5.40
CA LYS A 58 14.64 7.82 6.03
C LYS A 58 14.76 9.34 6.19
N GLU A 59 14.00 10.10 5.42
CA GLU A 59 14.04 11.57 5.44
C GLU A 59 13.07 12.17 6.48
N VAL A 60 12.20 11.35 7.06
CA VAL A 60 11.21 11.72 8.10
C VAL A 60 11.71 11.30 9.47
#